data_AF-A0A2U1S468-F1
#
_entry.id   AF-A0A2U1S468-F1
#
_cell.length_a   1.000
_cell.length_b   1.000
_cell.length_c   1.000
_cell.angle_alpha   90.00
_cell.angle_beta   90.00
_cell.angle_gamma   90.00
#
_symmetry.space_group_name_H-M   'P 1'
#
loop_
_entity.id
_entity.type
_entity.pdbx_description
1 polymer ?
#
loop_
_entity_poly.entity_id
_entity_poly.type
_entity_poly.pdbx_seq_one_letter_code
_entity_poly.pdbx_strand_id
1 'polypeptide(L)' 'VSDRQIFESVRRAVGATVEPVLTSKRPGEIDRICLDASLARAELGWKPTIPLEEGITRTVAFYRG' A
#
# COMPACT_ATOMS: atom_id res chain seq x y z
N VAL A 1 1.84 -4.46 6.39
CA VAL A 1 2.53 -4.23 5.10
C VAL A 1 3.63 -3.24 5.37
N SER A 2 4.85 -3.47 4.87
CA SER A 2 5.97 -2.53 4.99
C SER A 2 6.16 -1.68 3.74
N ASP A 3 6.91 -0.60 3.85
CA ASP A 3 7.25 0.27 2.71
C ASP A 3 7.96 -0.49 1.58
N ARG A 4 8.85 -1.42 1.96
CA ARG A 4 9.53 -2.32 1.02
C ARG A 4 8.53 -3.14 0.20
N GLN A 5 7.55 -3.74 0.85
CA GLN A 5 6.53 -4.56 0.19
C GLN A 5 5.66 -3.72 -0.77
N ILE A 6 5.34 -2.48 -0.40
CA ILE A 6 4.62 -1.55 -1.29
C ILE A 6 5.49 -1.21 -2.50
N PHE A 7 6.75 -0.80 -2.29
CA PHE A 7 7.68 -0.47 -3.37
C PHE A 7 7.83 -1.63 -4.36
N GLU A 8 8.08 -2.84 -3.87
CA GLU A 8 8.25 -4.04 -4.70
C GLU A 8 6.98 -4.39 -5.50
N SER A 9 5.80 -4.25 -4.87
CA SER A 9 4.52 -4.54 -5.53
C SER A 9 4.21 -3.52 -6.63
N VAL A 10 4.43 -2.23 -6.38
CA VAL A 10 4.27 -1.19 -7.40
C VAL A 10 5.31 -1.38 -8.52
N ARG A 11 6.57 -1.61 -8.18
CA ARG A 11 7.64 -1.88 -9.16
C ARG A 11 7.27 -3.02 -10.11
N ARG A 12 6.79 -4.13 -9.54
CA ARG A 12 6.31 -5.30 -10.31
C ARG A 12 5.14 -4.94 -11.22
N ALA A 13 4.12 -4.26 -10.70
CA ALA A 13 2.95 -3.86 -11.50
C ALA A 13 3.28 -2.88 -12.63
N VAL A 14 4.23 -1.95 -12.39
CA VAL A 14 4.76 -1.01 -13.40
C VAL A 14 5.69 -1.71 -14.41
N GLY A 15 6.27 -2.85 -14.07
CA GLY A 15 7.28 -3.53 -14.90
C GLY A 15 8.63 -2.81 -14.91
N ALA A 16 8.92 -2.03 -13.87
CA ALA A 16 10.17 -1.29 -13.74
C ALA A 16 11.29 -2.16 -13.14
N THR A 17 12.54 -1.85 -13.49
CA THR A 17 13.75 -2.51 -12.95
C THR A 17 14.52 -1.62 -11.98
N VAL A 18 13.95 -0.49 -11.57
CA VAL A 18 14.58 0.46 -10.65
C VAL A 18 14.77 -0.18 -9.26
N GLU A 19 15.87 0.17 -8.61
CA GLU A 19 16.19 -0.25 -7.24
C GLU A 19 15.89 0.88 -6.24
N PRO A 20 15.47 0.55 -5.01
CA PRO A 20 15.15 1.56 -4.01
C PRO A 20 16.42 2.23 -3.47
N VAL A 21 16.42 3.56 -3.37
CA VAL A 21 17.47 4.33 -2.71
C VAL A 21 17.08 4.52 -1.24
N LEU A 22 17.81 3.85 -0.34
CA LEU A 22 17.56 3.95 1.10
C LEU A 22 18.29 5.16 1.68
N THR A 23 17.59 5.93 2.51
CA THR A 23 18.12 7.12 3.18
C THR A 23 17.72 7.11 4.66
N SER A 24 18.24 8.05 5.44
CA SER A 24 17.89 8.18 6.85
C SER A 24 16.39 8.43 7.05
N LYS A 25 15.80 7.72 8.01
CA LYS A 25 14.42 7.93 8.46
C LYS A 25 14.19 9.41 8.81
N ARG A 26 13.01 9.93 8.46
CA ARG A 26 12.68 11.33 8.75
C ARG A 26 12.43 11.51 10.26
N PRO A 27 12.87 12.62 10.87
CA PRO A 27 12.54 12.91 12.28
C PRO A 27 11.02 12.91 12.49
N GLY A 28 10.56 12.17 13.50
CA GLY A 28 9.13 12.06 13.84
C GLY A 28 8.32 11.04 13.01
N GLU A 29 8.95 10.32 12.09
CA GLU A 29 8.27 9.30 11.28
C GLU A 29 7.83 8.08 12.14
N ILE A 30 6.60 7.63 11.93
CA ILE A 30 5.98 6.53 12.68
C ILE A 30 6.35 5.20 12.00
N ASP A 31 6.87 4.23 12.76
CA ASP A 31 7.28 2.92 12.21
C ASP A 31 6.09 2.04 11.81
N ARG A 32 4.98 2.14 12.54
CA ARG A 32 3.78 1.33 12.28
C ARG A 32 2.53 2.08 12.70
N ILE A 33 1.61 2.19 11.74
CA ILE A 33 0.26 2.69 11.97
C ILE A 33 -0.74 1.76 11.27
N CYS A 34 -1.84 1.45 11.94
CA CYS A 34 -2.91 0.63 11.39
C CYS A 34 -4.24 1.01 12.05
N LEU A 35 -5.32 0.98 11.28
CA LEU A 35 -6.68 1.21 11.77
C LEU A 35 -7.25 -0.09 12.34
N ASP A 36 -7.78 -0.06 13.57
CA ASP A 36 -8.77 -1.05 13.97
C ASP A 36 -10.14 -0.64 13.41
N ALA A 37 -10.61 -1.41 12.43
CA ALA A 37 -11.90 -1.21 11.80
C ALA A 37 -13.02 -2.05 12.42
N SER A 38 -12.85 -2.54 13.66
CA SER A 38 -13.83 -3.35 14.40
C SER A 38 -15.20 -2.66 14.49
N LEU A 39 -15.26 -1.37 14.82
CA LEU A 39 -16.51 -0.62 14.92
C LEU A 39 -17.25 -0.53 13.58
N ALA A 40 -16.55 -0.19 12.49
CA ALA A 40 -17.15 -0.13 11.16
C ALA A 40 -17.68 -1.51 10.71
N ARG A 41 -16.98 -2.59 11.09
CA ARG A 41 -17.43 -3.95 10.83
C ARG A 41 -18.70 -4.31 11.59
N ALA A 42 -18.79 -3.91 12.86
CA ALA A 42 -19.94 -4.20 13.71
C ALA A 42 -21.18 -3.38 13.31
N GLU A 43 -21.03 -2.07 13.13
CA GLU A 43 -22.16 -1.15 12.94
C GLU A 43 -22.61 -1.04 11.48
N LEU A 44 -21.69 -1.23 10.52
CA LEU A 44 -21.97 -1.03 9.10
C LEU A 44 -21.85 -2.32 8.27
N GLY A 45 -21.48 -3.45 8.89
CA GLY A 45 -21.13 -4.67 8.17
C GLY A 45 -19.92 -4.48 7.23
N TRP A 46 -19.16 -3.41 7.40
CA TRP A 46 -18.11 -3.03 6.46
C TRP A 46 -16.90 -3.95 6.58
N LYS A 47 -16.34 -4.31 5.43
CA LYS A 47 -15.04 -4.99 5.33
C LYS A 47 -14.31 -4.51 4.07
N PRO A 48 -12.97 -4.49 4.07
CA PRO A 48 -12.23 -4.24 2.85
C PRO A 48 -12.58 -5.32 1.82
N THR A 49 -12.94 -4.91 0.61
CA THR A 49 -13.32 -5.81 -0.49
C THR A 49 -12.26 -5.92 -1.56
N ILE A 50 -11.32 -4.96 -1.62
CA ILE A 50 -10.24 -4.92 -2.60
C ILE A 50 -8.94 -5.39 -1.94
N PRO A 51 -8.36 -6.51 -2.38
CA PRO A 51 -7.01 -6.92 -1.96
C PRO A 51 -5.97 -5.87 -2.37
N LEU A 52 -4.89 -5.77 -1.60
CA LEU A 52 -3.85 -4.77 -1.84
C LEU A 52 -3.25 -4.85 -3.25
N GLU A 53 -2.94 -6.05 -3.74
CA GLU A 53 -2.34 -6.26 -5.07
C GLU A 53 -3.29 -5.85 -6.20
N GLU A 54 -4.58 -6.13 -6.05
CA GLU A 54 -5.61 -5.67 -7.00
C GLU A 54 -5.67 -4.14 -7.01
N GLY A 55 -5.72 -3.52 -5.83
CA GLY A 55 -5.72 -2.06 -5.68
C GLY A 55 -4.50 -1.43 -6.36
N ILE A 56 -3.30 -1.94 -6.12
CA ILE A 56 -2.06 -1.47 -6.77
C ILE A 56 -2.14 -1.60 -8.29
N THR A 57 -2.61 -2.74 -8.80
CA THR A 57 -2.73 -2.98 -10.24
C THR A 57 -3.69 -1.98 -10.89
N ARG A 58 -4.84 -1.72 -10.25
CA ARG A 58 -5.83 -0.73 -10.70
C ARG A 58 -5.27 0.69 -10.67
N THR A 59 -4.49 1.04 -9.64
CA THR A 59 -3.80 2.33 -9.56
C THR A 59 -2.78 2.50 -10.70
N VAL A 60 -1.96 1.49 -10.98
CA VAL A 60 -0.99 1.54 -12.08
C VAL A 60 -1.70 1.66 -13.43
N ALA A 61 -2.78 0.91 -13.65
CA ALA A 61 -3.58 1.00 -14.87
C ALA A 61 -4.14 2.42 -15.07
N PHE A 62 -4.70 3.04 -14.02
CA PHE A 62 -5.19 4.41 -14.06
C PHE A 62 -4.12 5.42 -14.52
N TYR A 63 -2.88 5.29 -14.06
CA TYR A 63 -1.78 6.19 -14.47
C TYR A 63 -1.24 5.91 -15.88
N ARG A 64 -1.55 4.76 -16.49
CA ARG A 64 -1.13 4.41 -17.85
C ARG A 64 -2.07 4.94 -18.94
N GLY A 65 -3.32 5.28 -18.60
CA GLY A 65 -4.37 5.64 -19.56
C GLY A 65 -5.28 4.46 -19.85
#